data_AF-A0AAU2AHC2-F1
#
_entry.id   AF-A0AAU2AHC2-F1
#
_cell.length_a   1.000
_cell.length_b   1.000
_cell.length_c   1.000
_cell.angle_alpha   90.00
_cell.angle_beta   90.00
_cell.angle_gamma   90.00
#
_symmetry.space_group_name_H-M   'P 1'
#
loop_
_entity.id
_entity.type
_entity.pdbx_description
1 polymer ?
#
loop_
_entity_poly.entity_id
_entity_poly.type
_entity_poly.pdbx_seq_one_letter_code
_entity_poly.pdbx_strand_id
1 'polypeptide(L)'
;MSGVDATAYVMRLKMRTPAHKLALLAVAARCDQQYSCFPSRSLVAGEALVSEERAKTILRDLRRDGYLSARTRRRENGSNTSNRYYVHGPWDRWNDTGKPFPEIEYYLNRDDRYATVRDGEFIPRPHAEKPSSGEGVADDPPSSATGGVTDNPPGGGTSNPPGGLPVEPPPGVTHAPPVTNHCEPANEPVSANGGSVRPSVQVEHTFASETDGRTGAVDSEGKQEEARPTAEGSPQNGSSEGAVPGEVWTAAGRRQETTPGMEVLARVGRLNETFKLAGKPFIDQARELDIRFADSEAAGDVWRVSDLVSILSAPLGSPIRVSAAAVIADRIRKLPRTPRSAMLPMQPTGGGQPPAREWSVPDAADRTVNDSITRRTRGECPECRADSPGGDLCGPCQGWPTCEAGCGRAVRGGGVCEPCENAAYHATIATAPGEDGKCAGHGGEPCGRPVVTLGMCRRCRVKAEESRNTVVADWEAARDQIVAAATAAEERQPDHAPF
;
A
#
# COMPACT_ATOMS: atom_id res chain seq x y z
N MET A 1 -26.61 -21.97 -14.03
CA MET A 1 -25.32 -22.45 -13.49
C MET A 1 -24.28 -21.51 -14.06
N SER A 2 -23.66 -20.71 -13.19
CA SER A 2 -22.65 -19.71 -13.55
C SER A 2 -22.01 -19.11 -12.29
N GLY A 3 -22.80 -18.54 -11.36
CA GLY A 3 -22.28 -17.97 -10.11
C GLY A 3 -21.68 -19.02 -9.17
N VAL A 4 -22.31 -20.19 -9.06
CA VAL A 4 -21.78 -21.35 -8.32
C VAL A 4 -20.48 -21.86 -8.97
N ASP A 5 -20.48 -22.01 -10.28
CA ASP A 5 -19.37 -22.54 -11.08
C ASP A 5 -18.16 -21.59 -11.06
N ALA A 6 -18.42 -20.27 -11.12
CA ALA A 6 -17.42 -19.23 -10.93
C ALA A 6 -16.85 -19.24 -9.51
N THR A 7 -17.69 -19.40 -8.49
CA THR A 7 -17.26 -19.50 -7.09
C THR A 7 -16.38 -20.75 -6.89
N ALA A 8 -16.77 -21.90 -7.44
CA ALA A 8 -16.01 -23.14 -7.41
C ALA A 8 -14.71 -23.08 -8.23
N TYR A 9 -14.62 -22.22 -9.25
CA TYR A 9 -13.36 -21.91 -9.91
C TYR A 9 -12.46 -21.00 -9.05
N VAL A 10 -13.00 -19.89 -8.53
CA VAL A 10 -12.24 -18.94 -7.70
C VAL A 10 -11.73 -19.58 -6.41
N MET A 11 -12.47 -20.53 -5.83
CA MET A 11 -12.00 -21.31 -4.67
C MET A 11 -10.72 -22.13 -4.98
N ARG A 12 -10.49 -22.54 -6.23
CA ARG A 12 -9.26 -23.23 -6.65
C ARG A 12 -8.09 -22.29 -6.98
N LEU A 13 -8.33 -20.99 -7.16
CA LEU A 13 -7.26 -20.05 -7.48
C LEU A 13 -6.34 -19.78 -6.28
N LYS A 14 -5.02 -19.91 -6.49
CA LYS A 14 -3.96 -19.31 -5.65
C LYS A 14 -3.92 -17.80 -5.95
N MET A 15 -4.12 -16.95 -4.93
CA MET A 15 -4.26 -15.49 -5.07
C MET A 15 -3.26 -14.75 -4.17
N ARG A 16 -2.76 -13.59 -4.64
CA ARG A 16 -1.71 -12.77 -3.97
C ARG A 16 -1.97 -12.43 -2.50
N THR A 17 -3.23 -12.32 -2.07
CA THR A 17 -3.64 -12.18 -0.66
C THR A 17 -5.05 -12.75 -0.44
N PRO A 18 -5.43 -13.14 0.80
CA PRO A 18 -6.79 -13.54 1.12
C PRO A 18 -7.86 -12.51 0.71
N ALA A 19 -7.60 -11.22 0.93
CA ALA A 19 -8.51 -10.14 0.55
C ALA A 19 -8.77 -10.04 -0.96
N HIS A 20 -7.80 -10.44 -1.82
CA HIS A 20 -8.05 -10.55 -3.26
C HIS A 20 -8.97 -11.73 -3.59
N LYS A 21 -8.81 -12.87 -2.89
CA LYS A 21 -9.68 -14.05 -3.06
C LYS A 21 -11.10 -13.76 -2.58
N LEU A 22 -11.28 -13.16 -1.40
CA LEU A 22 -12.59 -12.76 -0.89
C LEU A 22 -13.29 -11.73 -1.80
N ALA A 23 -12.57 -10.71 -2.28
CA ALA A 23 -13.13 -9.73 -3.22
C ALA A 23 -13.53 -10.37 -4.57
N LEU A 24 -12.78 -11.36 -5.05
CA LEU A 24 -13.12 -12.09 -6.28
C LEU A 24 -14.31 -13.05 -6.06
N LEU A 25 -14.42 -13.68 -4.88
CA LEU A 25 -15.58 -14.49 -4.47
C LEU A 25 -16.87 -13.64 -4.36
N ALA A 26 -16.79 -12.45 -3.76
CA ALA A 26 -17.91 -11.50 -3.64
C ALA A 26 -18.49 -11.07 -5.00
N VAL A 27 -17.64 -11.03 -6.03
CA VAL A 27 -18.01 -10.79 -7.44
C VAL A 27 -18.57 -12.07 -8.07
N ALA A 28 -17.86 -13.19 -7.96
CA ALA A 28 -18.21 -14.48 -8.59
C ALA A 28 -19.55 -15.06 -8.09
N ALA A 29 -19.82 -14.99 -6.78
CA ALA A 29 -21.06 -15.49 -6.17
C ALA A 29 -22.32 -14.77 -6.68
N ARG A 30 -22.18 -13.62 -7.36
CA ARG A 30 -23.27 -12.82 -7.93
C ARG A 30 -23.32 -12.82 -9.45
N CYS A 31 -22.52 -13.65 -10.11
CA CYS A 31 -22.48 -13.69 -11.57
C CYS A 31 -23.78 -14.26 -12.17
N ASP A 32 -24.33 -13.50 -13.12
CA ASP A 32 -25.40 -13.97 -14.01
C ASP A 32 -24.91 -15.07 -14.96
N GLN A 33 -25.79 -15.57 -15.84
CA GLN A 33 -25.47 -16.65 -16.77
C GLN A 33 -24.35 -16.30 -17.78
N GLN A 34 -23.97 -15.03 -17.88
CA GLN A 34 -22.87 -14.53 -18.71
C GLN A 34 -21.60 -14.26 -17.89
N TYR A 35 -21.47 -14.90 -16.73
CA TYR A 35 -20.35 -14.75 -15.78
C TYR A 35 -20.11 -13.30 -15.34
N SER A 36 -21.18 -12.50 -15.26
CA SER A 36 -21.08 -11.05 -15.05
C SER A 36 -22.03 -10.50 -13.99
N CYS A 37 -21.63 -9.44 -13.30
CA CYS A 37 -22.38 -8.85 -12.19
C CYS A 37 -22.06 -7.35 -12.03
N PHE A 38 -22.82 -6.64 -11.20
CA PHE A 38 -22.66 -5.18 -11.01
C PHE A 38 -22.67 -4.73 -9.53
N PRO A 39 -21.94 -5.42 -8.63
CA PRO A 39 -21.92 -5.08 -7.20
C PRO A 39 -21.40 -3.65 -6.94
N SER A 40 -21.85 -3.04 -5.87
CA SER A 40 -21.30 -1.76 -5.40
C SER A 40 -19.91 -1.98 -4.77
N ARG A 41 -19.13 -0.89 -4.69
CA ARG A 41 -17.85 -0.90 -3.96
C ARG A 41 -18.05 -1.25 -2.48
N SER A 42 -19.08 -0.71 -1.86
CA SER A 42 -19.47 -1.00 -0.46
C SER A 42 -19.75 -2.48 -0.22
N LEU A 43 -20.43 -3.15 -1.15
CA LEU A 43 -20.77 -4.57 -1.04
C LEU A 43 -19.51 -5.46 -1.10
N VAL A 44 -18.64 -5.22 -2.08
CA VAL A 44 -17.37 -5.95 -2.21
C VAL A 44 -16.44 -5.64 -1.02
N ALA A 45 -16.46 -4.42 -0.50
CA ALA A 45 -15.69 -4.02 0.68
C ALA A 45 -16.14 -4.76 1.94
N GLY A 46 -17.46 -4.83 2.18
CA GLY A 46 -18.04 -5.55 3.33
C GLY A 46 -17.70 -7.04 3.32
N GLU A 47 -17.90 -7.73 2.20
CA GLU A 47 -17.63 -9.17 2.12
C GLU A 47 -16.14 -9.53 2.06
N ALA A 48 -15.31 -8.65 1.51
CA ALA A 48 -13.85 -8.84 1.54
C ALA A 48 -13.20 -8.38 2.85
N LEU A 49 -13.99 -7.88 3.82
CA LEU A 49 -13.56 -7.36 5.12
C LEU A 49 -12.47 -6.27 5.00
N VAL A 50 -12.66 -5.33 4.09
CA VAL A 50 -11.74 -4.21 3.81
C VAL A 50 -12.46 -2.87 3.63
N SER A 51 -11.73 -1.76 3.68
CA SER A 51 -12.28 -0.44 3.35
C SER A 51 -12.59 -0.28 1.86
N GLU A 52 -13.51 0.61 1.50
CA GLU A 52 -13.92 0.82 0.10
C GLU A 52 -12.79 1.25 -0.85
N GLU A 53 -11.81 2.03 -0.37
CA GLU A 53 -10.64 2.40 -1.18
C GLU A 53 -9.66 1.23 -1.33
N ARG A 54 -9.60 0.30 -0.35
CA ARG A 54 -8.87 -0.94 -0.51
C ARG A 54 -9.57 -1.89 -1.46
N ALA A 55 -10.91 -2.02 -1.40
CA ALA A 55 -11.70 -2.79 -2.37
C ALA A 55 -11.55 -2.25 -3.81
N LYS A 56 -11.61 -0.93 -4.00
CA LYS A 56 -11.31 -0.25 -5.28
C LYS A 56 -9.92 -0.58 -5.81
N THR A 57 -8.93 -0.66 -4.93
CA THR A 57 -7.55 -1.03 -5.29
C THR A 57 -7.46 -2.50 -5.67
N ILE A 58 -8.06 -3.40 -4.89
CA ILE A 58 -8.12 -4.84 -5.17
C ILE A 58 -8.85 -5.12 -6.50
N LEU A 59 -9.97 -4.44 -6.79
CA LEU A 59 -10.68 -4.54 -8.07
C LEU A 59 -9.88 -3.97 -9.26
N ARG A 60 -8.87 -3.11 -9.02
CA ARG A 60 -7.89 -2.69 -10.03
C ARG A 60 -6.79 -3.74 -10.21
N ASP A 61 -6.28 -4.28 -9.10
CA ASP A 61 -5.29 -5.36 -9.10
C ASP A 61 -5.83 -6.59 -9.85
N LEU A 62 -7.00 -7.11 -9.46
CA LEU A 62 -7.70 -8.23 -10.11
C LEU A 62 -7.97 -8.03 -11.61
N ARG A 63 -8.06 -6.77 -12.07
CA ARG A 63 -8.20 -6.43 -13.50
C ARG A 63 -6.87 -6.44 -14.25
N ARG A 64 -5.80 -5.90 -13.65
CA ARG A 64 -4.44 -5.99 -14.20
C ARG A 64 -4.00 -7.45 -14.30
N ASP A 65 -4.34 -8.23 -13.27
CA ASP A 65 -3.95 -9.64 -13.11
C ASP A 65 -4.85 -10.60 -13.93
N GLY A 66 -5.74 -10.08 -14.79
CA GLY A 66 -6.50 -10.85 -15.78
C GLY A 66 -7.78 -11.54 -15.29
N TYR A 67 -8.02 -11.64 -13.97
CA TYR A 67 -9.19 -12.33 -13.40
C TYR A 67 -10.53 -11.62 -13.65
N LEU A 68 -10.52 -10.30 -13.85
CA LEU A 68 -11.70 -9.48 -14.08
C LEU A 68 -11.53 -8.53 -15.27
N SER A 69 -12.60 -8.33 -16.03
CA SER A 69 -12.78 -7.12 -16.84
C SER A 69 -13.96 -6.30 -16.32
N ALA A 70 -14.03 -5.02 -16.69
CA ALA A 70 -15.05 -4.10 -16.20
C ALA A 70 -15.55 -3.16 -17.30
N ARG A 71 -16.86 -3.17 -17.55
CA ARG A 71 -17.55 -2.26 -18.47
C ARG A 71 -18.26 -1.17 -17.66
N THR A 72 -17.85 0.09 -17.89
CA THR A 72 -18.51 1.26 -17.30
C THR A 72 -19.97 1.33 -17.73
N ARG A 73 -20.87 1.63 -16.79
CA ARG A 73 -22.29 1.84 -17.05
C ARG A 73 -22.69 3.28 -16.68
N ARG A 74 -23.51 3.89 -17.52
CA ARG A 74 -24.23 5.14 -17.23
C ARG A 74 -25.73 4.88 -17.33
N ARG A 75 -26.51 5.65 -16.58
CA ARG A 75 -27.96 5.79 -16.76
C ARG A 75 -28.25 6.71 -17.94
N GLU A 76 -29.49 6.73 -18.39
CA GLU A 76 -30.01 7.63 -19.43
C GLU A 76 -29.77 9.11 -19.08
N ASN A 77 -29.89 9.47 -17.80
CA ASN A 77 -29.56 10.81 -17.27
C ASN A 77 -28.05 11.10 -17.17
N GLY A 78 -27.18 10.35 -17.88
CA GLY A 78 -25.74 10.49 -17.88
C GLY A 78 -25.00 10.05 -16.60
N SER A 79 -25.69 9.88 -15.47
CA SER A 79 -25.05 9.55 -14.19
C SER A 79 -24.37 8.18 -14.22
N ASN A 80 -23.17 8.09 -13.64
CA ASN A 80 -22.43 6.83 -13.55
C ASN A 80 -23.15 5.85 -12.60
N THR A 81 -23.15 4.57 -12.96
CA THR A 81 -23.66 3.47 -12.11
C THR A 81 -22.53 2.49 -11.78
N SER A 82 -22.79 1.46 -10.98
CA SER A 82 -21.80 0.40 -10.77
C SER A 82 -21.40 -0.24 -12.10
N ASN A 83 -20.09 -0.36 -12.31
CA ASN A 83 -19.54 -1.05 -13.48
C ASN A 83 -20.08 -2.49 -13.51
N ARG A 84 -20.39 -3.02 -14.70
CA ARG A 84 -20.55 -4.48 -14.85
C ARG A 84 -19.17 -5.09 -14.92
N TYR A 85 -18.84 -5.94 -13.96
CA TYR A 85 -17.67 -6.80 -13.97
C TYR A 85 -18.01 -8.11 -14.68
N TYR A 86 -17.01 -8.70 -15.32
CA TYR A 86 -17.05 -10.05 -15.90
C TYR A 86 -15.91 -10.84 -15.25
N VAL A 87 -16.19 -12.07 -14.82
CA VAL A 87 -15.20 -12.97 -14.21
C VAL A 87 -14.65 -13.89 -15.29
N HIS A 88 -13.33 -13.89 -15.45
CA HIS A 88 -12.65 -14.71 -16.44
C HIS A 88 -12.30 -16.10 -15.90
N GLY A 89 -12.29 -17.12 -16.76
CA GLY A 89 -12.11 -18.51 -16.34
C GLY A 89 -12.32 -19.50 -17.48
N PRO A 90 -12.40 -20.82 -17.20
CA PRO A 90 -12.41 -21.87 -18.24
C PRO A 90 -13.62 -21.84 -19.19
N TRP A 91 -14.62 -21.01 -18.89
CA TRP A 91 -15.82 -20.80 -19.71
C TRP A 91 -15.64 -19.74 -20.80
N ASP A 92 -14.62 -18.86 -20.73
CA ASP A 92 -14.36 -17.86 -21.75
C ASP A 92 -13.05 -18.06 -22.51
N ARG A 93 -13.04 -17.57 -23.76
CA ARG A 93 -11.85 -17.56 -24.62
C ARG A 93 -11.00 -16.30 -24.36
N TRP A 94 -10.96 -15.84 -23.12
CA TRP A 94 -10.15 -14.68 -22.78
C TRP A 94 -8.66 -15.01 -23.02
N ASN A 95 -7.97 -14.16 -23.76
CA ASN A 95 -6.61 -14.40 -24.26
C ASN A 95 -6.46 -15.67 -25.14
N ASP A 96 -7.52 -16.10 -25.82
CA ASP A 96 -7.61 -17.22 -26.79
C ASP A 96 -7.11 -18.62 -26.35
N THR A 97 -6.57 -18.76 -25.14
CA THR A 97 -6.00 -20.03 -24.66
C THR A 97 -7.04 -21.14 -24.49
N GLY A 98 -8.27 -20.80 -24.12
CA GLY A 98 -9.33 -21.76 -23.74
C GLY A 98 -8.95 -22.69 -22.58
N LYS A 99 -7.89 -22.35 -21.85
CA LYS A 99 -7.33 -23.13 -20.73
C LYS A 99 -7.60 -22.38 -19.43
N PRO A 100 -7.83 -23.08 -18.31
CA PRO A 100 -7.84 -22.42 -17.00
C PRO A 100 -6.57 -21.58 -16.83
N PHE A 101 -6.67 -20.40 -16.21
CA PHE A 101 -5.48 -19.69 -15.75
C PHE A 101 -4.63 -20.67 -14.91
N PRO A 102 -3.32 -20.80 -15.18
CA PRO A 102 -2.48 -21.71 -14.42
C PRO A 102 -2.54 -21.33 -12.95
N GLU A 103 -2.61 -22.34 -12.08
CA GLU A 103 -2.65 -22.12 -10.64
C GLU A 103 -1.32 -21.49 -10.21
N ILE A 104 -1.31 -20.20 -9.88
CA ILE A 104 -0.05 -19.44 -9.81
C ILE A 104 0.77 -19.88 -8.58
N GLU A 105 1.82 -20.68 -8.84
CA GLU A 105 2.61 -21.34 -7.80
C GLU A 105 3.74 -20.49 -7.19
N TYR A 106 3.85 -19.20 -7.56
CA TYR A 106 4.99 -18.36 -7.17
C TYR A 106 4.58 -17.10 -6.39
N TYR A 107 4.71 -17.20 -5.07
CA TYR A 107 4.85 -16.07 -4.12
C TYR A 107 5.75 -16.44 -2.92
N LEU A 108 6.89 -17.10 -3.16
CA LEU A 108 7.86 -17.41 -2.10
C LEU A 108 8.76 -16.22 -1.74
N ASN A 109 9.08 -15.35 -2.70
CA ASN A 109 9.85 -14.14 -2.46
C ASN A 109 8.95 -12.91 -2.22
N ARG A 110 9.39 -12.07 -1.27
CA ARG A 110 8.60 -10.93 -0.77
C ARG A 110 8.78 -9.66 -1.61
N ASP A 111 9.81 -9.64 -2.45
CA ASP A 111 10.35 -8.43 -3.08
C ASP A 111 9.92 -8.25 -4.55
N ASP A 112 9.39 -9.30 -5.20
CA ASP A 112 8.75 -9.26 -6.53
C ASP A 112 7.48 -8.38 -6.61
N ARG A 113 7.18 -7.62 -5.56
CA ARG A 113 5.96 -6.81 -5.43
C ARG A 113 5.91 -5.57 -6.34
N TYR A 114 7.04 -5.21 -6.96
CA TYR A 114 7.20 -4.00 -7.77
C TYR A 114 7.91 -4.19 -9.13
N ALA A 115 8.37 -5.41 -9.45
CA ALA A 115 8.95 -5.68 -10.77
C ALA A 115 7.85 -5.70 -11.85
N THR A 116 8.11 -5.05 -12.99
CA THR A 116 7.30 -5.11 -14.22
C THR A 116 5.83 -4.64 -14.13
N VAL A 117 5.56 -3.46 -13.56
CA VAL A 117 4.39 -2.67 -14.01
C VAL A 117 4.79 -1.87 -15.26
N ARG A 118 4.47 -2.38 -16.45
CA ARG A 118 4.41 -1.58 -17.68
C ARG A 118 3.00 -0.99 -17.79
N ASP A 119 2.88 0.33 -17.66
CA ASP A 119 1.61 1.04 -17.85
C ASP A 119 1.28 1.19 -19.33
N GLY A 120 0.09 0.69 -19.71
CA GLY A 120 -0.72 1.25 -20.79
C GLY A 120 -0.41 0.82 -22.22
N GLU A 121 -1.18 -0.15 -22.71
CA GLU A 121 -1.83 0.02 -24.01
C GLU A 121 -3.23 -0.60 -24.04
N PHE A 122 -4.13 -0.02 -24.83
CA PHE A 122 -5.46 -0.55 -25.13
C PHE A 122 -5.58 -0.62 -26.66
N ILE A 123 -5.28 -1.79 -27.21
CA ILE A 123 -5.47 -2.09 -28.64
C ILE A 123 -6.62 -3.10 -28.77
N PRO A 124 -7.76 -2.72 -29.36
CA PRO A 124 -8.78 -3.67 -29.79
C PRO A 124 -8.69 -3.96 -31.31
N ARG A 125 -8.96 -5.23 -31.70
CA ARG A 125 -9.12 -5.74 -33.09
C ARG A 125 -7.80 -6.03 -33.85
N PRO A 126 -7.81 -6.79 -34.97
CA PRO A 126 -8.93 -7.49 -35.64
C PRO A 126 -8.79 -9.03 -35.70
N HIS A 127 -9.60 -9.69 -36.53
CA HIS A 127 -9.69 -11.15 -36.64
C HIS A 127 -8.61 -11.79 -37.53
N ALA A 128 -8.05 -12.89 -37.02
CA ALA A 128 -7.75 -14.17 -37.69
C ALA A 128 -7.16 -14.21 -39.12
N GLU A 129 -5.96 -14.79 -39.22
CA GLU A 129 -5.51 -15.55 -40.39
C GLU A 129 -5.28 -17.04 -40.03
N LYS A 130 -5.17 -17.92 -41.03
CA LYS A 130 -4.97 -19.37 -40.87
C LYS A 130 -3.48 -19.76 -40.89
N PRO A 131 -3.08 -20.88 -40.28
CA PRO A 131 -1.68 -21.32 -40.23
C PRO A 131 -1.22 -22.15 -41.44
N SER A 132 0.11 -22.22 -41.62
CA SER A 132 0.90 -23.08 -42.55
C SER A 132 0.75 -22.77 -44.05
N SER A 133 1.77 -22.95 -44.91
CA SER A 133 3.13 -23.53 -44.78
C SER A 133 4.16 -22.65 -45.54
N GLY A 134 5.49 -22.85 -45.54
CA GLY A 134 6.39 -23.85 -44.95
C GLY A 134 7.87 -23.51 -45.29
N GLU A 135 8.80 -24.45 -45.05
CA GLU A 135 10.12 -24.71 -45.71
C GLU A 135 10.90 -23.54 -46.39
N GLY A 136 12.22 -23.32 -46.22
CA GLY A 136 13.31 -24.03 -45.51
C GLY A 136 14.65 -23.86 -46.28
N VAL A 137 15.82 -24.17 -45.67
CA VAL A 137 17.16 -24.29 -46.33
C VAL A 137 17.78 -22.95 -46.85
N ALA A 138 19.10 -22.70 -46.96
CA ALA A 138 20.30 -23.02 -46.16
C ALA A 138 21.50 -22.12 -46.63
N ASP A 139 22.69 -22.39 -46.08
CA ASP A 139 24.05 -22.12 -46.61
C ASP A 139 24.75 -20.74 -46.50
N ASP A 140 25.90 -20.81 -45.82
CA ASP A 140 27.08 -19.93 -45.70
C ASP A 140 27.99 -20.01 -46.98
N PRO A 141 29.19 -19.36 -47.06
CA PRO A 141 29.73 -18.09 -46.54
C PRO A 141 30.41 -17.31 -47.74
N PRO A 142 31.64 -16.74 -47.73
CA PRO A 142 32.51 -16.12 -46.69
C PRO A 142 33.13 -14.73 -47.05
N SER A 143 33.92 -14.18 -46.11
CA SER A 143 35.32 -13.69 -46.33
C SER A 143 35.67 -12.22 -46.02
N SER A 144 36.64 -12.03 -45.10
CA SER A 144 37.71 -11.00 -45.08
C SER A 144 37.32 -9.50 -44.89
N ALA A 145 38.15 -8.60 -44.34
CA ALA A 145 39.55 -8.65 -43.87
C ALA A 145 39.81 -7.65 -42.69
N THR A 146 41.01 -7.71 -42.08
CA THR A 146 41.80 -6.62 -41.41
C THR A 146 41.06 -5.35 -40.92
N GLY A 147 41.03 -4.98 -39.64
CA GLY A 147 42.17 -4.64 -38.74
C GLY A 147 42.31 -3.10 -38.64
N GLY A 148 42.81 -2.42 -37.58
CA GLY A 148 43.34 -2.75 -36.23
C GLY A 148 43.97 -1.47 -35.63
N VAL A 149 44.59 -1.51 -34.42
CA VAL A 149 45.56 -0.49 -33.86
C VAL A 149 44.94 0.90 -33.49
N THR A 150 45.28 1.70 -32.45
CA THR A 150 45.98 1.69 -31.12
C THR A 150 45.65 3.03 -30.42
N ASP A 151 45.66 3.28 -29.10
CA ASP A 151 45.65 2.45 -27.87
C ASP A 151 45.25 3.35 -26.65
N ASN A 152 45.74 3.06 -25.44
CA ASN A 152 45.59 3.77 -24.14
C ASN A 152 46.68 4.90 -24.01
N PRO A 153 47.07 5.51 -22.84
CA PRO A 153 46.75 5.25 -21.43
C PRO A 153 46.49 6.54 -20.55
N PRO A 154 47.03 6.79 -19.32
CA PRO A 154 46.14 6.88 -18.15
C PRO A 154 46.42 8.04 -17.13
N GLY A 155 45.69 8.05 -16.02
CA GLY A 155 46.04 8.77 -14.77
C GLY A 155 44.86 8.80 -13.77
N GLY A 156 45.03 8.78 -12.44
CA GLY A 156 46.25 8.70 -11.63
C GLY A 156 46.34 9.84 -10.60
N GLY A 157 46.06 9.58 -9.32
CA GLY A 157 46.20 10.58 -8.25
C GLY A 157 45.74 10.12 -6.86
N THR A 158 46.54 10.45 -5.84
CA THR A 158 46.30 10.13 -4.41
C THR A 158 46.59 11.36 -3.54
N SER A 159 45.85 11.55 -2.44
CA SER A 159 46.18 12.55 -1.40
C SER A 159 45.41 12.32 -0.08
N ASN A 160 46.06 12.61 1.05
CA ASN A 160 45.55 12.42 2.42
C ASN A 160 44.77 13.64 2.97
N PRO A 161 43.94 13.48 4.02
CA PRO A 161 43.33 14.59 4.75
C PRO A 161 44.23 15.16 5.87
N PRO A 162 44.09 16.45 6.24
CA PRO A 162 44.68 17.05 7.44
C PRO A 162 43.78 16.88 8.68
N GLY A 163 44.38 16.89 9.88
CA GLY A 163 43.67 16.74 11.17
C GLY A 163 43.42 18.06 11.92
N GLY A 164 42.63 17.99 13.00
CA GLY A 164 42.27 19.13 13.87
C GLY A 164 42.09 18.75 15.34
N LEU A 165 42.86 19.44 16.18
CA LEU A 165 42.98 19.53 17.65
C LEU A 165 41.92 18.91 18.62
N PRO A 166 42.34 18.48 19.84
CA PRO A 166 41.45 17.98 20.89
C PRO A 166 40.79 19.09 21.74
N VAL A 167 39.78 18.71 22.54
CA VAL A 167 39.15 19.55 23.57
C VAL A 167 39.07 18.75 24.88
N GLU A 168 39.52 19.34 25.99
CA GLU A 168 39.45 18.73 27.33
C GLU A 168 38.12 19.07 28.05
N PRO A 169 37.47 18.09 28.72
CA PRO A 169 36.31 18.35 29.56
C PRO A 169 36.69 18.63 31.04
N PRO A 170 35.93 19.46 31.77
CA PRO A 170 36.15 19.71 33.20
C PRO A 170 35.73 18.52 34.09
N PRO A 171 36.28 18.38 35.31
CA PRO A 171 36.13 17.18 36.12
C PRO A 171 34.91 17.19 37.06
N GLY A 172 34.36 16.00 37.34
CA GLY A 172 33.57 15.75 38.56
C GLY A 172 32.21 15.06 38.37
N VAL A 173 32.19 13.72 38.47
CA VAL A 173 31.61 12.98 39.61
C VAL A 173 31.94 11.48 39.41
N THR A 174 32.35 10.81 40.47
CA THR A 174 32.75 9.40 40.44
C THR A 174 31.57 8.44 40.56
N HIS A 175 31.48 7.44 39.67
CA HIS A 175 31.17 6.04 40.00
C HIS A 175 31.46 5.16 38.77
N ALA A 176 32.20 4.05 38.95
CA ALA A 176 32.63 3.18 37.86
C ALA A 176 31.92 1.81 37.90
N PRO A 177 31.33 1.33 36.79
CA PRO A 177 30.99 -0.08 36.62
C PRO A 177 32.26 -0.90 36.28
N PRO A 178 32.26 -2.23 36.53
CA PRO A 178 33.46 -3.06 36.40
C PRO A 178 33.85 -3.35 34.95
N VAL A 179 35.16 -3.49 34.71
CA VAL A 179 35.76 -3.89 33.44
C VAL A 179 35.58 -5.39 33.21
N THR A 180 34.96 -5.78 32.10
CA THR A 180 34.99 -7.17 31.60
C THR A 180 36.02 -7.29 30.49
N ASN A 181 37.02 -8.15 30.68
CA ASN A 181 38.11 -8.35 29.72
C ASN A 181 37.60 -9.02 28.43
N HIS A 182 37.68 -8.31 27.31
CA HIS A 182 37.58 -8.92 25.98
C HIS A 182 38.96 -9.38 25.53
N CYS A 183 39.21 -10.68 25.58
CA CYS A 183 40.32 -11.30 24.85
C CYS A 183 39.84 -11.65 23.43
N GLU A 184 40.52 -11.11 22.41
CA GLU A 184 40.38 -11.59 21.04
C GLU A 184 41.25 -12.85 20.85
N PRO A 185 40.70 -14.00 20.40
CA PRO A 185 41.50 -15.12 19.96
C PRO A 185 42.05 -14.87 18.54
N ALA A 186 43.36 -15.10 18.36
CA ALA A 186 44.03 -14.88 17.08
C ALA A 186 43.64 -15.91 16.00
N ASN A 187 43.81 -15.54 14.73
CA ASN A 187 43.74 -16.47 13.60
C ASN A 187 45.01 -17.32 13.50
N GLU A 188 44.88 -18.64 13.37
CA GLU A 188 45.88 -19.50 12.71
C GLU A 188 45.20 -20.57 11.81
N PRO A 189 45.90 -21.07 10.78
CA PRO A 189 45.27 -21.81 9.67
C PRO A 189 45.31 -23.34 9.83
N VAL A 190 44.38 -24.03 9.15
CA VAL A 190 44.42 -25.50 8.95
C VAL A 190 44.27 -25.83 7.46
N SER A 191 44.98 -26.86 7.00
CA SER A 191 45.24 -27.13 5.59
C SER A 191 44.38 -28.24 4.97
N ALA A 192 44.41 -28.28 3.63
CA ALA A 192 43.72 -29.14 2.67
C ALA A 192 43.39 -30.59 3.07
N ASN A 193 42.18 -31.06 2.70
CA ASN A 193 41.98 -31.90 1.50
C ASN A 193 40.51 -32.31 1.27
N GLY A 194 40.18 -32.74 0.04
CA GLY A 194 38.90 -33.39 -0.32
C GLY A 194 38.09 -32.64 -1.38
N GLY A 195 38.24 -33.03 -2.65
CA GLY A 195 37.51 -32.42 -3.77
C GLY A 195 36.26 -33.19 -4.21
N SER A 196 35.36 -32.52 -4.94
CA SER A 196 34.31 -33.15 -5.75
C SER A 196 33.92 -32.25 -6.94
N VAL A 197 33.36 -32.85 -7.99
CA VAL A 197 33.28 -32.27 -9.34
C VAL A 197 32.00 -31.46 -9.57
N ARG A 198 32.12 -30.36 -10.32
CA ARG A 198 31.00 -29.71 -11.04
C ARG A 198 31.42 -29.38 -12.48
N PRO A 199 30.57 -29.61 -13.49
CA PRO A 199 30.81 -29.15 -14.86
C PRO A 199 30.46 -27.66 -15.02
N SER A 200 31.15 -27.00 -15.94
CA SER A 200 30.91 -25.60 -16.30
C SER A 200 29.76 -25.44 -17.29
N VAL A 201 29.03 -24.33 -17.19
CA VAL A 201 28.20 -23.78 -18.28
C VAL A 201 28.57 -22.32 -18.42
N GLN A 202 28.87 -21.89 -19.64
CA GLN A 202 29.25 -20.50 -19.95
C GLN A 202 28.00 -19.64 -20.18
N VAL A 203 28.12 -18.34 -19.93
CA VAL A 203 27.09 -17.34 -20.24
C VAL A 203 27.76 -16.27 -21.09
N GLU A 204 27.30 -16.13 -22.34
CA GLU A 204 27.72 -15.03 -23.21
C GLU A 204 26.73 -13.87 -23.13
N HIS A 205 27.26 -12.65 -23.15
CA HIS A 205 26.50 -11.42 -23.34
C HIS A 205 26.69 -10.93 -24.77
N THR A 206 25.61 -10.52 -25.44
CA THR A 206 25.67 -9.67 -26.64
C THR A 206 24.84 -8.40 -26.42
N PHE A 207 25.27 -7.31 -27.05
CA PHE A 207 24.67 -5.98 -26.95
C PHE A 207 23.89 -5.62 -28.22
N ALA A 208 23.14 -4.52 -28.16
CA ALA A 208 22.36 -4.00 -29.27
C ALA A 208 23.22 -3.44 -30.42
N SER A 209 22.59 -3.25 -31.58
CA SER A 209 23.11 -2.41 -32.67
C SER A 209 21.97 -1.59 -33.29
N GLU A 210 22.29 -0.36 -33.68
CA GLU A 210 21.43 0.55 -34.44
C GLU A 210 21.56 0.26 -35.95
N THR A 211 20.64 0.77 -36.77
CA THR A 211 20.80 0.86 -38.23
C THR A 211 20.32 2.22 -38.74
N ASP A 212 20.97 2.73 -39.79
CA ASP A 212 20.72 4.08 -40.34
C ASP A 212 20.86 4.10 -41.88
N GLY A 213 20.05 4.94 -42.54
CA GLY A 213 20.08 5.20 -43.99
C GLY A 213 19.51 4.10 -44.94
N ARG A 214 19.25 4.40 -46.23
CA ARG A 214 19.11 5.70 -46.90
C ARG A 214 18.48 5.59 -48.32
N THR A 215 17.60 6.55 -48.67
CA THR A 215 17.27 7.05 -50.04
C THR A 215 16.85 6.10 -51.19
N GLY A 216 15.70 6.41 -51.82
CA GLY A 216 15.29 5.91 -53.14
C GLY A 216 13.97 6.56 -53.61
N ALA A 217 13.77 6.73 -54.92
CA ALA A 217 13.35 8.00 -55.55
C ALA A 217 12.52 7.79 -56.83
N VAL A 218 11.64 8.77 -57.17
CA VAL A 218 10.73 8.82 -58.36
C VAL A 218 9.75 7.63 -58.51
N ASP A 219 8.64 7.66 -59.25
CA ASP A 219 8.22 8.43 -60.45
C ASP A 219 6.87 9.21 -60.31
N SER A 220 6.39 9.80 -61.41
CA SER A 220 5.22 10.70 -61.50
C SER A 220 4.18 10.27 -62.53
N GLU A 221 2.87 10.44 -62.24
CA GLU A 221 1.71 10.67 -63.15
C GLU A 221 0.40 10.61 -62.31
N GLY A 222 -0.69 11.35 -62.54
CA GLY A 222 -0.97 12.50 -63.41
C GLY A 222 -2.47 12.92 -63.35
N LYS A 223 -2.81 14.14 -63.79
CA LYS A 223 -4.18 14.74 -63.95
C LYS A 223 -4.91 15.15 -62.64
N GLN A 224 -5.32 16.42 -62.47
CA GLN A 224 -6.50 17.16 -62.99
C GLN A 224 -7.85 16.69 -62.36
N GLU A 225 -8.80 17.55 -61.98
CA GLU A 225 -9.08 18.93 -62.42
C GLU A 225 -9.88 19.75 -61.36
N GLU A 226 -9.71 21.09 -61.36
CA GLU A 226 -10.64 22.19 -60.92
C GLU A 226 -11.33 22.18 -59.51
N ALA A 227 -11.73 23.33 -58.91
CA ALA A 227 -11.84 24.72 -59.40
C ALA A 227 -11.41 25.80 -58.34
N ARG A 228 -11.25 27.05 -58.80
CA ARG A 228 -10.98 28.30 -58.03
C ARG A 228 -12.22 29.23 -58.15
N PRO A 229 -12.48 30.18 -57.23
CA PRO A 229 -11.79 31.50 -57.14
C PRO A 229 -11.41 31.89 -55.67
N THR A 230 -10.34 32.62 -55.31
CA THR A 230 -9.72 33.92 -55.70
C THR A 230 -10.40 35.21 -55.21
N ALA A 231 -9.89 35.75 -54.09
CA ALA A 231 -9.63 37.17 -53.79
C ALA A 231 -8.64 37.19 -52.60
N GLU A 232 -7.36 37.56 -52.76
CA GLU A 232 -6.82 38.94 -52.70
C GLU A 232 -6.88 39.57 -51.29
N GLY A 233 -5.71 39.83 -50.70
CA GLY A 233 -5.61 40.40 -49.34
C GLY A 233 -4.22 40.25 -48.69
N SER A 234 -3.28 41.12 -49.06
CA SER A 234 -2.02 41.36 -48.32
C SER A 234 -1.52 42.76 -48.65
N PRO A 235 -1.04 43.53 -47.65
CA PRO A 235 0.41 43.63 -47.53
C PRO A 235 1.00 43.83 -46.10
N GLN A 236 2.30 43.52 -45.99
CA GLN A 236 3.34 44.16 -45.17
C GLN A 236 3.38 44.03 -43.63
N ASN A 237 4.50 43.43 -43.18
CA ASN A 237 5.49 43.91 -42.20
C ASN A 237 5.04 44.74 -40.97
N GLY A 238 5.41 44.29 -39.76
CA GLY A 238 5.48 45.13 -38.56
C GLY A 238 6.08 44.45 -37.33
N SER A 239 7.06 45.12 -36.69
CA SER A 239 7.67 44.89 -35.37
C SER A 239 7.72 43.50 -34.72
N SER A 240 8.96 43.04 -34.53
CA SER A 240 9.37 42.36 -33.30
C SER A 240 9.39 43.32 -32.11
N GLU A 241 8.75 42.96 -30.98
CA GLU A 241 9.17 43.35 -29.62
C GLU A 241 8.33 42.61 -28.55
N GLY A 242 8.83 42.47 -27.32
CA GLY A 242 8.04 42.00 -26.18
C GLY A 242 7.95 40.49 -25.93
N ALA A 243 9.06 39.76 -25.96
CA ALA A 243 9.09 38.36 -25.51
C ALA A 243 8.86 38.24 -23.99
N VAL A 244 7.64 37.88 -23.56
CA VAL A 244 7.27 37.77 -22.14
C VAL A 244 7.90 36.52 -21.52
N PRO A 245 8.63 36.62 -20.39
CA PRO A 245 9.31 35.48 -19.77
C PRO A 245 8.31 34.57 -19.04
N GLY A 246 7.79 33.55 -19.72
CA GLY A 246 6.93 32.53 -19.09
C GLY A 246 6.30 31.45 -19.97
N GLU A 247 6.31 31.56 -21.30
CA GLU A 247 5.62 30.57 -22.14
C GLU A 247 6.39 29.25 -22.28
N VAL A 248 5.85 28.17 -21.69
CA VAL A 248 6.34 26.80 -21.88
C VAL A 248 5.67 26.22 -23.13
N TRP A 249 6.40 26.21 -24.24
CA TRP A 249 5.96 25.60 -25.50
C TRP A 249 6.22 24.08 -25.49
N THR A 250 5.26 23.30 -25.97
CA THR A 250 5.42 21.86 -26.20
C THR A 250 5.87 21.59 -27.65
N ALA A 251 6.52 20.45 -27.90
CA ALA A 251 7.02 20.07 -29.22
C ALA A 251 5.93 19.94 -30.32
N ALA A 252 4.65 20.00 -29.95
CA ALA A 252 3.51 19.97 -30.87
C ALA A 252 2.83 21.35 -31.08
N GLY A 253 3.46 22.45 -30.64
CA GLY A 253 3.04 23.84 -30.91
C GLY A 253 1.73 24.29 -30.24
N ARG A 254 1.03 23.42 -29.51
CA ARG A 254 -0.17 23.79 -28.76
C ARG A 254 0.22 24.49 -27.46
N ARG A 255 -0.33 25.68 -27.24
CA ARG A 255 -0.34 26.33 -25.91
C ARG A 255 -1.01 25.37 -24.92
N GLN A 256 -0.30 25.00 -23.87
CA GLN A 256 -0.86 24.20 -22.79
C GLN A 256 -1.64 25.13 -21.86
N GLU A 257 -2.94 24.91 -21.72
CA GLU A 257 -3.78 25.69 -20.82
C GLU A 257 -3.23 25.59 -19.39
N THR A 258 -2.92 26.74 -18.79
CA THR A 258 -2.26 26.79 -17.48
C THR A 258 -3.32 26.62 -16.40
N THR A 259 -3.37 25.46 -15.74
CA THR A 259 -4.32 25.21 -14.66
C THR A 259 -3.97 26.02 -13.40
N PRO A 260 -4.93 26.29 -12.50
CA PRO A 260 -4.65 26.93 -11.21
C PRO A 260 -3.55 26.23 -10.39
N GLY A 261 -3.51 24.89 -10.43
CA GLY A 261 -2.44 24.08 -9.82
C GLY A 261 -1.07 24.29 -10.47
N MET A 262 -1.00 24.38 -11.81
CA MET A 262 0.24 24.74 -12.52
C MET A 262 0.69 26.16 -12.14
N GLU A 263 -0.25 27.11 -12.01
CA GLU A 263 0.06 28.49 -11.65
C GLU A 263 0.60 28.61 -10.21
N VAL A 264 -0.01 27.91 -9.25
CA VAL A 264 0.47 27.83 -7.86
C VAL A 264 1.91 27.29 -7.83
N LEU A 265 2.19 26.16 -8.47
CA LEU A 265 3.54 25.57 -8.46
C LEU A 265 4.57 26.45 -9.19
N ALA A 266 4.18 27.11 -10.29
CA ALA A 266 5.04 28.06 -10.99
C ALA A 266 5.34 29.32 -10.14
N ARG A 267 4.37 29.79 -9.33
CA ARG A 267 4.59 30.88 -8.36
C ARG A 267 5.50 30.42 -7.21
N VAL A 268 5.30 29.24 -6.64
CA VAL A 268 6.15 28.66 -5.59
C VAL A 268 7.60 28.52 -6.06
N GLY A 269 7.83 27.97 -7.25
CA GLY A 269 9.16 27.82 -7.84
C GLY A 269 9.87 29.13 -8.22
N ARG A 270 9.14 30.26 -8.29
CA ARG A 270 9.70 31.61 -8.43
C ARG A 270 10.03 32.27 -7.08
N LEU A 271 9.28 31.97 -6.03
CA LEU A 271 9.55 32.48 -4.67
C LEU A 271 10.67 31.69 -3.97
N ASN A 272 10.83 30.41 -4.29
CA ASN A 272 11.90 29.57 -3.77
C ASN A 272 12.38 28.60 -4.85
N GLU A 273 13.59 28.84 -5.39
CA GLU A 273 14.14 28.01 -6.47
C GLU A 273 14.42 26.56 -6.02
N THR A 274 14.63 26.29 -4.72
CA THR A 274 14.74 24.90 -4.23
C THR A 274 13.42 24.12 -4.33
N PHE A 275 12.31 24.79 -4.62
CA PHE A 275 10.99 24.20 -4.86
C PHE A 275 10.54 24.26 -6.34
N LYS A 276 11.45 24.63 -7.26
CA LYS A 276 11.21 24.63 -8.70
C LYS A 276 11.05 23.20 -9.21
N LEU A 277 9.86 22.85 -9.70
CA LEU A 277 9.54 21.55 -10.28
C LEU A 277 9.52 21.63 -11.82
N ALA A 278 9.80 20.50 -12.47
CA ALA A 278 9.74 20.35 -13.92
C ALA A 278 9.23 18.95 -14.30
N GLY A 279 8.81 18.78 -15.56
CA GLY A 279 8.39 17.48 -16.12
C GLY A 279 7.19 16.84 -15.38
N LYS A 280 7.17 15.51 -15.36
CA LYS A 280 6.04 14.74 -14.78
C LYS A 280 5.70 15.11 -13.32
N PRO A 281 6.65 15.28 -12.38
CA PRO A 281 6.33 15.71 -11.01
C PRO A 281 5.59 17.05 -10.90
N PHE A 282 5.84 18.00 -11.80
CA PHE A 282 5.11 19.27 -11.85
C PHE A 282 3.64 19.05 -12.28
N ILE A 283 3.43 18.25 -13.33
CA ILE A 283 2.09 17.94 -13.87
C ILE A 283 1.26 17.13 -12.86
N ASP A 284 1.84 16.08 -12.26
CA ASP A 284 1.14 15.22 -11.30
C ASP A 284 0.72 16.00 -10.03
N GLN A 285 1.54 16.97 -9.58
CA GLN A 285 1.24 17.78 -8.40
C GLN A 285 0.32 18.96 -8.68
N ALA A 286 0.40 19.57 -9.87
CA ALA A 286 -0.58 20.55 -10.34
C ALA A 286 -1.98 19.93 -10.34
N ARG A 287 -2.10 18.71 -10.86
CA ARG A 287 -3.38 17.97 -10.91
C ARG A 287 -3.98 17.67 -9.54
N GLU A 288 -3.17 17.33 -8.54
CA GLU A 288 -3.66 17.16 -7.15
C GLU A 288 -4.13 18.51 -6.58
N LEU A 289 -3.44 19.62 -6.88
CA LEU A 289 -3.89 20.96 -6.48
C LEU A 289 -5.20 21.37 -7.18
N ASP A 290 -5.36 21.08 -8.47
CA ASP A 290 -6.61 21.31 -9.22
C ASP A 290 -7.79 20.52 -8.60
N ILE A 291 -7.54 19.30 -8.12
CA ILE A 291 -8.51 18.53 -7.33
C ILE A 291 -8.85 19.25 -6.02
N ARG A 292 -7.87 19.84 -5.31
CA ARG A 292 -8.13 20.60 -4.06
C ARG A 292 -8.88 21.91 -4.30
N PHE A 293 -8.62 22.60 -5.40
CA PHE A 293 -9.44 23.76 -5.80
C PHE A 293 -10.90 23.34 -5.98
N ALA A 294 -11.17 22.32 -6.81
CA ALA A 294 -12.52 21.82 -7.06
C ALA A 294 -13.23 21.28 -5.80
N ASP A 295 -12.52 20.58 -4.92
CA ASP A 295 -13.04 20.11 -3.62
C ASP A 295 -13.45 21.28 -2.70
N SER A 296 -12.70 22.38 -2.73
CA SER A 296 -12.93 23.57 -1.90
C SER A 296 -14.04 24.48 -2.45
N GLU A 297 -14.16 24.56 -3.77
CA GLU A 297 -15.26 25.22 -4.47
C GLU A 297 -16.59 24.48 -4.24
N ALA A 298 -16.59 23.15 -4.36
CA ALA A 298 -17.75 22.31 -4.02
C ALA A 298 -18.14 22.38 -2.53
N ALA A 299 -17.23 22.82 -1.65
CA ALA A 299 -17.50 23.07 -0.23
C ALA A 299 -17.91 24.52 0.09
N GLY A 300 -17.93 25.43 -0.90
CA GLY A 300 -18.25 26.86 -0.72
C GLY A 300 -17.17 27.68 0.01
N ASP A 301 -15.95 27.15 0.14
CA ASP A 301 -14.82 27.75 0.87
C ASP A 301 -13.58 27.65 -0.02
N VAL A 302 -13.52 28.48 -1.07
CA VAL A 302 -12.55 28.37 -2.18
C VAL A 302 -11.12 28.67 -1.73
N TRP A 303 -10.18 27.75 -1.97
CA TRP A 303 -8.74 28.01 -1.84
C TRP A 303 -8.30 29.16 -2.76
N ARG A 304 -7.58 30.15 -2.23
CA ARG A 304 -6.95 31.18 -3.06
C ARG A 304 -5.55 30.75 -3.48
N VAL A 305 -5.15 31.13 -4.71
CA VAL A 305 -3.79 30.93 -5.24
C VAL A 305 -2.73 31.54 -4.31
N SER A 306 -3.00 32.70 -3.70
CA SER A 306 -2.14 33.33 -2.69
C SER A 306 -1.82 32.43 -1.49
N ASP A 307 -2.84 31.75 -0.98
CA ASP A 307 -2.80 31.09 0.31
C ASP A 307 -2.06 29.74 0.16
N LEU A 308 -2.36 29.02 -0.92
CA LEU A 308 -1.64 27.82 -1.33
C LEU A 308 -0.17 28.14 -1.66
N VAL A 309 0.12 29.24 -2.37
CA VAL A 309 1.50 29.68 -2.61
C VAL A 309 2.23 29.97 -1.29
N SER A 310 1.58 30.64 -0.33
CA SER A 310 2.17 30.90 0.99
C SER A 310 2.48 29.61 1.77
N ILE A 311 1.53 28.66 1.83
CA ILE A 311 1.70 27.38 2.55
C ILE A 311 2.78 26.51 1.88
N LEU A 312 2.80 26.44 0.55
CA LEU A 312 3.73 25.59 -0.19
C LEU A 312 5.14 26.18 -0.31
N SER A 313 5.31 27.51 -0.29
CA SER A 313 6.63 28.17 -0.34
C SER A 313 7.31 28.32 1.03
N ALA A 314 6.58 28.10 2.13
CA ALA A 314 7.08 28.26 3.51
C ALA A 314 8.48 27.63 3.73
N PRO A 315 9.38 28.27 4.50
CA PRO A 315 10.73 27.75 4.71
C PRO A 315 10.73 26.36 5.37
N LEU A 316 11.85 25.65 5.23
CA LEU A 316 12.08 24.39 5.92
C LEU A 316 12.96 24.63 7.14
N GLY A 317 12.56 24.09 8.29
CA GLY A 317 13.34 24.14 9.54
C GLY A 317 14.59 23.24 9.53
N SER A 318 14.88 22.56 8.43
CA SER A 318 16.03 21.66 8.27
C SER A 318 16.43 21.54 6.78
N PRO A 319 17.71 21.25 6.47
CA PRO A 319 18.16 21.09 5.09
C PRO A 319 17.47 19.89 4.40
N ILE A 320 17.26 20.04 3.09
CA ILE A 320 16.51 19.12 2.23
C ILE A 320 17.24 17.76 2.14
N ARG A 321 16.69 16.72 2.78
CA ARG A 321 17.17 15.32 2.71
C ARG A 321 16.36 14.42 1.74
N VAL A 322 15.32 14.96 1.11
CA VAL A 322 14.41 14.27 0.18
C VAL A 322 14.12 15.21 -1.00
N SER A 323 13.76 14.71 -2.18
CA SER A 323 13.57 15.61 -3.35
C SER A 323 12.52 16.69 -3.11
N ALA A 324 12.69 17.86 -3.74
CA ALA A 324 11.74 18.98 -3.65
C ALA A 324 10.30 18.54 -3.98
N ALA A 325 10.14 17.68 -4.99
CA ALA A 325 8.88 17.04 -5.35
C ALA A 325 8.25 16.24 -4.19
N ALA A 326 9.05 15.52 -3.39
CA ALA A 326 8.54 14.80 -2.23
C ALA A 326 8.08 15.74 -1.11
N VAL A 327 8.79 16.85 -0.88
CA VAL A 327 8.40 17.89 0.10
C VAL A 327 7.07 18.53 -0.28
N ILE A 328 6.93 18.96 -1.53
CA ILE A 328 5.71 19.65 -2.01
C ILE A 328 4.53 18.67 -2.03
N ALA A 329 4.72 17.43 -2.51
CA ALA A 329 3.69 16.39 -2.45
C ALA A 329 3.26 16.06 -1.00
N ASP A 330 4.16 16.17 -0.02
CA ASP A 330 3.81 15.99 1.39
C ASP A 330 3.01 17.16 1.96
N ARG A 331 3.38 18.39 1.62
CA ARG A 331 2.61 19.60 1.96
C ARG A 331 1.21 19.55 1.34
N ILE A 332 1.08 19.22 0.05
CA ILE A 332 -0.21 19.09 -0.64
C ILE A 332 -1.07 18.00 0.01
N ARG A 333 -0.50 16.82 0.33
CA ARG A 333 -1.23 15.75 1.04
C ARG A 333 -1.71 16.18 2.43
N LYS A 334 -0.98 17.07 3.10
CA LYS A 334 -1.33 17.64 4.43
C LYS A 334 -2.26 18.85 4.37
N LEU A 335 -2.56 19.41 3.20
CA LEU A 335 -3.61 20.43 3.08
C LEU A 335 -4.95 19.83 3.51
N PRO A 336 -5.71 20.46 4.42
CA PRO A 336 -7.08 20.07 4.69
C PRO A 336 -7.97 20.38 3.48
N ARG A 337 -9.19 19.87 3.48
CA ARG A 337 -10.08 19.96 2.31
C ARG A 337 -10.51 21.41 1.99
N THR A 338 -10.53 22.30 2.99
CA THR A 338 -10.91 23.71 2.81
C THR A 338 -9.97 24.66 3.59
N PRO A 339 -9.73 25.90 3.13
CA PRO A 339 -8.82 26.88 3.75
C PRO A 339 -9.24 27.28 5.17
N ARG A 340 -10.54 27.37 5.48
CA ARG A 340 -11.02 27.68 6.85
C ARG A 340 -10.62 26.60 7.87
N SER A 341 -10.35 25.38 7.40
CA SER A 341 -9.80 24.30 8.22
C SER A 341 -8.27 24.38 8.40
N ALA A 342 -7.56 25.16 7.56
CA ALA A 342 -6.10 25.33 7.60
C ALA A 342 -5.64 26.50 8.50
N MET A 343 -6.50 27.51 8.68
CA MET A 343 -6.20 28.68 9.52
C MET A 343 -6.51 28.48 11.02
N LEU A 344 -7.01 27.30 11.42
CA LEU A 344 -7.06 26.89 12.81
C LEU A 344 -5.67 26.36 13.23
N PRO A 345 -5.10 26.81 14.36
CA PRO A 345 -3.72 26.47 14.73
C PRO A 345 -3.58 24.96 14.96
N MET A 346 -2.72 24.33 14.14
CA MET A 346 -2.55 22.88 14.10
C MET A 346 -1.75 22.40 15.33
N GLN A 347 -2.47 21.98 16.39
CA GLN A 347 -1.83 21.37 17.56
C GLN A 347 -1.13 20.04 17.19
N PRO A 348 0.01 19.72 17.82
CA PRO A 348 0.81 18.55 17.47
C PRO A 348 0.07 17.24 17.82
N THR A 349 -0.17 16.41 16.80
CA THR A 349 -0.92 15.16 16.93
C THR A 349 -0.10 14.05 17.60
N GLY A 350 -0.17 13.97 18.93
CA GLY A 350 0.13 12.74 19.66
C GLY A 350 -0.93 11.67 19.38
N GLY A 351 -0.53 10.40 19.29
CA GLY A 351 -1.43 9.31 18.93
C GLY A 351 -2.42 8.96 20.04
N GLY A 352 -3.71 9.17 19.80
CA GLY A 352 -4.81 8.78 20.69
C GLY A 352 -6.13 8.72 19.92
N GLN A 353 -6.98 7.75 20.25
CA GLN A 353 -8.26 7.51 19.56
C GLN A 353 -9.30 8.56 19.99
N PRO A 354 -9.96 9.29 19.06
CA PRO A 354 -10.85 10.38 19.42
C PRO A 354 -12.23 9.86 19.89
N PRO A 355 -12.79 10.38 21.00
CA PRO A 355 -14.21 10.27 21.28
C PRO A 355 -15.03 11.16 20.32
N ALA A 356 -16.35 11.01 20.33
CA ALA A 356 -17.24 11.76 19.44
C ALA A 356 -17.14 13.28 19.64
N ARG A 357 -17.27 14.04 18.54
CA ARG A 357 -17.33 15.51 18.58
C ARG A 357 -18.64 15.99 19.20
N GLU A 358 -18.54 16.88 20.19
CA GLU A 358 -19.65 17.70 20.61
C GLU A 358 -20.12 18.62 19.47
N TRP A 359 -21.44 18.75 19.30
CA TRP A 359 -22.05 19.89 18.63
C TRP A 359 -22.36 20.96 19.68
N SER A 360 -21.98 22.21 19.42
CA SER A 360 -22.43 23.36 20.21
C SER A 360 -23.87 23.72 19.82
N VAL A 361 -24.84 23.10 20.50
CA VAL A 361 -26.29 23.29 20.24
C VAL A 361 -26.80 24.56 20.94
N PRO A 362 -27.72 25.35 20.34
CA PRO A 362 -28.26 26.58 20.94
C PRO A 362 -28.89 26.41 22.33
N ASP A 363 -29.46 25.24 22.63
CA ASP A 363 -30.05 24.84 23.92
C ASP A 363 -29.16 25.02 25.16
N ALA A 364 -27.89 25.42 25.01
CA ALA A 364 -27.05 25.88 26.13
C ALA A 364 -27.43 27.28 26.64
N ALA A 365 -28.10 28.12 25.83
CA ALA A 365 -28.43 29.51 26.16
C ALA A 365 -29.72 29.65 26.99
N ASP A 366 -30.78 28.91 26.66
CA ASP A 366 -32.13 29.11 27.23
C ASP A 366 -32.37 28.38 28.58
N ARG A 367 -31.29 27.99 29.28
CA ARG A 367 -31.38 27.20 30.51
C ARG A 367 -31.49 28.08 31.75
N THR A 368 -32.25 27.61 32.74
CA THR A 368 -32.18 28.22 34.09
C THR A 368 -30.80 28.00 34.71
N VAL A 369 -30.36 28.96 35.53
CA VAL A 369 -29.07 28.88 36.23
C VAL A 369 -29.01 27.62 37.12
N ASN A 370 -30.10 27.29 37.81
CA ASN A 370 -30.11 26.18 38.77
C ASN A 370 -30.16 24.79 38.11
N ASP A 371 -30.91 24.61 37.00
CA ASP A 371 -30.87 23.35 36.24
C ASP A 371 -29.54 23.19 35.48
N SER A 372 -28.93 24.31 35.04
CA SER A 372 -27.55 24.31 34.51
C SER A 372 -26.50 23.93 35.54
N ILE A 373 -26.68 24.33 36.81
CA ILE A 373 -25.84 23.86 37.93
C ILE A 373 -26.10 22.36 38.17
N THR A 374 -27.37 21.95 38.26
CA THR A 374 -27.76 20.57 38.59
C THR A 374 -27.32 19.55 37.52
N ARG A 375 -27.39 19.90 36.23
CA ARG A 375 -26.92 19.05 35.12
C ARG A 375 -25.45 19.24 34.75
N ARG A 376 -24.75 20.22 35.36
CA ARG A 376 -23.28 20.21 35.44
C ARG A 376 -22.78 19.29 36.55
N THR A 377 -23.58 19.04 37.59
CA THR A 377 -23.19 18.16 38.70
C THR A 377 -23.48 16.67 38.48
N ARG A 378 -24.27 16.28 37.45
CA ARG A 378 -24.56 14.87 37.12
C ARG A 378 -24.66 14.64 35.61
N GLY A 379 -23.82 13.76 35.07
CA GLY A 379 -23.78 13.36 33.65
C GLY A 379 -22.96 12.08 33.44
N GLU A 380 -23.57 11.08 32.80
CA GLU A 380 -23.26 9.66 33.04
C GLU A 380 -21.97 9.10 32.43
N CYS A 381 -21.53 8.02 33.08
CA CYS A 381 -20.60 7.00 32.65
C CYS A 381 -20.35 6.87 31.13
N PRO A 382 -19.08 6.98 30.69
CA PRO A 382 -18.51 6.45 29.44
C PRO A 382 -17.66 5.18 29.69
N GLU A 383 -17.70 4.73 30.93
CA GLU A 383 -16.71 4.18 31.86
C GLU A 383 -17.23 4.66 33.25
N CYS A 384 -16.46 5.21 34.18
CA CYS A 384 -17.01 5.68 35.47
C CYS A 384 -17.35 7.19 35.50
N ARG A 385 -18.65 7.53 35.48
CA ARG A 385 -19.25 8.84 35.90
C ARG A 385 -20.70 8.65 36.45
N ALA A 386 -20.91 7.83 37.48
CA ALA A 386 -22.17 7.91 38.25
C ALA A 386 -22.20 9.26 39.01
N ASP A 387 -23.32 9.86 39.41
CA ASP A 387 -24.73 9.42 39.41
C ASP A 387 -25.41 9.45 38.01
N SER A 388 -25.78 8.28 37.48
CA SER A 388 -26.42 8.06 36.15
C SER A 388 -27.50 9.08 35.69
N PRO A 389 -27.27 9.94 34.66
CA PRO A 389 -27.97 9.78 33.36
C PRO A 389 -27.18 10.25 32.11
N GLY A 390 -27.16 9.62 30.92
CA GLY A 390 -27.48 8.25 30.48
C GLY A 390 -26.44 7.79 29.43
N GLY A 391 -25.88 6.56 29.49
CA GLY A 391 -24.76 6.13 28.62
C GLY A 391 -24.18 4.71 28.87
N ASP A 392 -22.88 4.63 29.17
CA ASP A 392 -22.04 3.43 29.20
C ASP A 392 -21.41 3.20 30.59
N LEU A 393 -22.03 2.41 31.47
CA LEU A 393 -21.53 2.11 32.82
C LEU A 393 -20.22 1.27 32.83
N CYS A 394 -19.16 1.72 33.52
CA CYS A 394 -18.00 0.87 33.85
C CYS A 394 -18.37 -0.33 34.73
N GLY A 395 -17.53 -1.37 34.74
CA GLY A 395 -17.70 -2.53 35.61
C GLY A 395 -17.97 -2.18 37.09
N PRO A 396 -17.18 -1.30 37.74
CA PRO A 396 -17.45 -0.85 39.11
C PRO A 396 -18.83 -0.19 39.28
N CYS A 397 -19.27 0.66 38.35
CA CYS A 397 -20.60 1.31 38.40
C CYS A 397 -21.75 0.36 38.01
N GLN A 398 -21.47 -0.74 37.31
CA GLN A 398 -22.40 -1.86 37.14
C GLN A 398 -22.41 -2.83 38.33
N GLY A 399 -21.64 -2.55 39.40
CA GLY A 399 -21.53 -3.44 40.56
C GLY A 399 -20.82 -4.77 40.27
N TRP A 400 -20.00 -4.84 39.21
CA TRP A 400 -19.20 -6.04 38.93
C TRP A 400 -18.17 -6.26 40.04
N PRO A 401 -17.94 -7.51 40.48
CA PRO A 401 -16.92 -7.83 41.48
C PRO A 401 -15.52 -7.50 40.99
N THR A 402 -14.63 -7.17 41.92
CA THR A 402 -13.19 -6.99 41.64
C THR A 402 -12.50 -8.33 41.36
N CYS A 403 -11.57 -8.32 40.41
CA CYS A 403 -10.70 -9.43 40.03
C CYS A 403 -10.11 -10.15 41.25
N GLU A 404 -10.31 -11.46 41.31
CA GLU A 404 -9.88 -12.33 42.42
C GLU A 404 -8.36 -12.36 42.62
N ALA A 405 -7.58 -12.09 41.56
CA ALA A 405 -6.12 -11.91 41.64
C ALA A 405 -5.70 -10.54 42.24
N GLY A 406 -6.62 -9.78 42.84
CA GLY A 406 -6.32 -8.61 43.66
C GLY A 406 -5.96 -7.31 42.92
N CYS A 407 -6.01 -7.27 41.59
CA CYS A 407 -5.58 -6.10 40.81
C CYS A 407 -6.57 -4.92 40.76
N GLY A 408 -7.70 -5.00 41.47
CA GLY A 408 -8.70 -3.94 41.58
C GLY A 408 -9.58 -3.68 40.35
N ARG A 409 -9.27 -4.26 39.18
CA ARG A 409 -10.15 -4.19 37.99
C ARG A 409 -11.43 -4.99 38.23
N ALA A 410 -12.59 -4.47 37.87
CA ALA A 410 -13.86 -5.21 37.97
C ALA A 410 -14.08 -6.15 36.78
N VAL A 411 -14.71 -7.30 37.01
CA VAL A 411 -14.84 -8.41 36.03
C VAL A 411 -16.30 -8.86 35.91
N ARG A 412 -16.79 -8.97 34.67
CA ARG A 412 -18.19 -9.30 34.38
C ARG A 412 -18.48 -10.77 34.70
N GLY A 413 -18.95 -11.02 35.93
CA GLY A 413 -19.33 -12.35 36.41
C GLY A 413 -18.44 -12.95 37.51
N GLY A 414 -17.41 -12.23 37.97
CA GLY A 414 -16.42 -12.76 38.93
C GLY A 414 -15.13 -13.22 38.25
N GLY A 415 -14.30 -13.98 38.99
CA GLY A 415 -13.07 -14.56 38.46
C GLY A 415 -11.89 -13.59 38.37
N VAL A 416 -10.90 -14.01 37.59
CA VAL A 416 -9.66 -13.27 37.30
C VAL A 416 -9.84 -12.49 36.00
N CYS A 417 -9.39 -11.23 35.95
CA CYS A 417 -9.44 -10.45 34.71
C CYS A 417 -8.37 -10.93 33.72
N GLU A 418 -8.67 -10.87 32.41
CA GLU A 418 -7.75 -11.23 31.31
C GLU A 418 -6.29 -10.73 31.50
N PRO A 419 -6.00 -9.48 31.93
CA PRO A 419 -4.63 -9.05 32.23
C PRO A 419 -3.91 -9.85 33.33
N CYS A 420 -4.62 -10.32 34.34
CA CYS A 420 -4.09 -11.12 35.45
C CYS A 420 -4.03 -12.60 35.10
N GLU A 421 -4.97 -13.10 34.30
CA GLU A 421 -4.91 -14.45 33.72
C GLU A 421 -3.70 -14.57 32.78
N ASN A 422 -3.50 -13.59 31.88
CA ASN A 422 -2.29 -13.49 31.06
C ASN A 422 -1.02 -13.33 31.91
N ALA A 423 -1.05 -12.60 33.04
CA ALA A 423 0.10 -12.48 33.93
C ALA A 423 0.43 -13.81 34.64
N ALA A 424 -0.58 -14.55 35.10
CA ALA A 424 -0.42 -15.87 35.69
C ALA A 424 0.06 -16.90 34.65
N TYR A 425 -0.49 -16.85 33.43
CA TYR A 425 -0.03 -17.67 32.31
C TYR A 425 1.41 -17.33 31.89
N HIS A 426 1.78 -16.04 31.85
CA HIS A 426 3.17 -15.65 31.65
C HIS A 426 4.07 -16.11 32.80
N ALA A 427 3.59 -16.17 34.04
CA ALA A 427 4.34 -16.71 35.17
C ALA A 427 4.54 -18.23 35.11
N THR A 428 3.60 -19.00 34.54
CA THR A 428 3.80 -20.45 34.31
C THR A 428 4.69 -20.75 33.11
N ILE A 429 4.75 -19.87 32.09
CA ILE A 429 5.74 -19.95 31.01
C ILE A 429 7.13 -19.50 31.47
N ALA A 430 7.20 -18.47 32.33
CA ALA A 430 8.43 -17.78 32.72
C ALA A 430 9.36 -18.68 33.54
N THR A 431 10.09 -19.52 32.82
CA THR A 431 11.26 -20.22 33.33
C THR A 431 12.24 -19.17 33.85
N ALA A 432 12.81 -19.39 35.03
CA ALA A 432 13.97 -18.61 35.44
C ALA A 432 15.04 -18.73 34.32
N PRO A 433 15.68 -17.63 33.89
CA PRO A 433 16.84 -17.73 33.02
C PRO A 433 17.88 -18.61 33.74
N GLY A 434 18.60 -19.45 32.99
CA GLY A 434 19.76 -20.13 33.56
C GLY A 434 20.77 -19.10 34.07
N GLU A 435 21.60 -19.45 35.05
CA GLU A 435 22.54 -18.53 35.71
C GLU A 435 23.46 -17.81 34.69
N ASP A 436 23.80 -18.49 33.59
CA ASP A 436 24.48 -17.97 32.39
C ASP A 436 23.74 -16.86 31.60
N GLY A 437 22.52 -16.46 31.97
CA GLY A 437 21.62 -15.64 31.15
C GLY A 437 21.06 -16.36 29.90
N LYS A 438 21.24 -17.68 29.83
CA LYS A 438 20.83 -18.53 28.68
C LYS A 438 19.40 -19.06 28.87
N CYS A 439 18.71 -19.23 27.75
CA CYS A 439 17.35 -19.76 27.69
C CYS A 439 17.32 -21.25 28.04
N ALA A 440 16.59 -21.59 29.10
CA ALA A 440 16.39 -22.95 29.61
C ALA A 440 15.74 -23.92 28.60
N GLY A 441 15.13 -23.41 27.53
CA GLY A 441 14.65 -24.21 26.40
C GLY A 441 13.15 -24.13 26.19
N HIS A 442 12.62 -25.16 25.53
CA HIS A 442 11.21 -25.53 25.49
C HIS A 442 11.15 -27.06 25.44
N GLY A 443 10.20 -27.70 26.14
CA GLY A 443 10.17 -29.15 26.29
C GLY A 443 11.30 -29.77 27.13
N GLY A 444 12.05 -28.95 27.88
CA GLY A 444 13.19 -29.39 28.72
C GLY A 444 14.55 -29.42 28.03
N GLU A 445 14.64 -29.16 26.72
CA GLU A 445 15.91 -29.13 25.97
C GLU A 445 16.56 -27.72 25.99
N PRO A 446 17.68 -27.50 26.72
CA PRO A 446 18.31 -26.18 26.82
C PRO A 446 18.92 -25.75 25.48
N CYS A 447 18.46 -24.62 24.94
CA CYS A 447 18.84 -24.20 23.59
C CYS A 447 20.12 -23.34 23.52
N GLY A 448 20.71 -23.00 24.67
CA GLY A 448 21.98 -22.24 24.79
C GLY A 448 21.95 -20.77 24.33
N ARG A 449 20.84 -20.30 23.75
CA ARG A 449 20.69 -18.93 23.22
C ARG A 449 20.40 -17.92 24.34
N PRO A 450 20.80 -16.65 24.20
CA PRO A 450 20.45 -15.60 25.16
C PRO A 450 18.93 -15.43 25.29
N VAL A 451 18.48 -15.13 26.50
CA VAL A 451 17.08 -14.76 26.79
C VAL A 451 16.75 -13.40 26.18
N VAL A 452 15.50 -13.23 25.74
CA VAL A 452 15.01 -11.95 25.17
C VAL A 452 13.80 -11.42 25.93
N THR A 453 12.82 -12.28 26.22
CA THR A 453 11.60 -11.95 26.98
C THR A 453 11.08 -13.18 27.69
N LEU A 454 10.56 -13.05 28.92
CA LEU A 454 9.87 -14.12 29.66
C LEU A 454 10.71 -15.40 29.82
N GLY A 455 11.98 -15.28 30.22
CA GLY A 455 12.87 -16.43 30.43
C GLY A 455 13.36 -17.17 29.18
N MET A 456 12.77 -16.89 28.01
CA MET A 456 13.04 -17.60 26.77
C MET A 456 13.75 -16.76 25.71
N CYS A 457 14.49 -17.45 24.83
CA CYS A 457 14.90 -16.90 23.55
C CYS A 457 13.72 -16.91 22.56
N ARG A 458 13.75 -16.02 21.57
CA ARG A 458 12.65 -15.87 20.58
C ARG A 458 12.24 -17.18 19.90
N ARG A 459 13.16 -18.14 19.67
CA ARG A 459 12.85 -19.41 18.99
C ARG A 459 12.14 -20.42 19.90
N CYS A 460 12.52 -20.50 21.18
CA CYS A 460 11.83 -21.33 22.16
C CYS A 460 10.45 -20.77 22.50
N ARG A 461 10.32 -19.44 22.54
CA ARG A 461 9.02 -18.79 22.73
C ARG A 461 8.02 -19.11 21.60
N VAL A 462 8.47 -19.10 20.34
CA VAL A 462 7.64 -19.53 19.20
C VAL A 462 7.25 -21.00 19.32
N LYS A 463 8.17 -21.92 19.66
CA LYS A 463 7.82 -23.32 19.95
C LYS A 463 6.80 -23.47 21.09
N ALA A 464 6.89 -22.63 22.13
CA ALA A 464 5.94 -22.62 23.23
C ALA A 464 4.54 -22.17 22.77
N GLU A 465 4.47 -21.05 22.04
CA GLU A 465 3.24 -20.54 21.41
C GLU A 465 2.61 -21.60 20.48
N GLU A 466 3.41 -22.25 19.62
CA GLU A 466 3.00 -23.37 18.76
C GLU A 466 2.43 -24.54 19.58
N SER A 467 3.16 -25.01 20.59
CA SER A 467 2.73 -26.16 21.42
C SER A 467 1.43 -25.90 22.19
N ARG A 468 1.20 -24.67 22.68
CA ARG A 468 -0.10 -24.30 23.27
C ARG A 468 -1.19 -24.36 22.20
N ASN A 469 -0.96 -23.81 21.02
CA ASN A 469 -1.97 -23.75 19.98
C ASN A 469 -2.38 -25.16 19.51
N THR A 470 -1.47 -26.14 19.52
CA THR A 470 -1.81 -27.57 19.35
C THR A 470 -2.73 -28.07 20.46
N VAL A 471 -2.36 -27.90 21.74
CA VAL A 471 -3.20 -28.35 22.88
C VAL A 471 -4.59 -27.69 22.88
N VAL A 472 -4.70 -26.43 22.46
CA VAL A 472 -6.00 -25.76 22.28
C VAL A 472 -6.79 -26.40 21.15
N ALA A 473 -6.18 -26.63 19.97
CA ALA A 473 -6.86 -27.27 18.84
C ALA A 473 -7.30 -28.71 19.17
N ASP A 474 -6.51 -29.47 19.93
CA ASP A 474 -6.86 -30.82 20.41
C ASP A 474 -8.05 -30.77 21.37
N TRP A 475 -8.10 -29.77 22.27
CA TRP A 475 -9.23 -29.56 23.17
C TRP A 475 -10.50 -29.12 22.43
N GLU A 476 -10.39 -28.23 21.44
CA GLU A 476 -11.53 -27.82 20.61
C GLU A 476 -12.07 -29.00 19.78
N ALA A 477 -11.18 -29.81 19.18
CA ALA A 477 -11.57 -31.02 18.47
C ALA A 477 -12.26 -32.05 19.39
N ALA A 478 -11.80 -32.20 20.64
CA ALA A 478 -12.45 -33.06 21.64
C ALA A 478 -13.83 -32.52 22.07
N ARG A 479 -13.95 -31.20 22.30
CA ARG A 479 -15.22 -30.51 22.57
C ARG A 479 -16.21 -30.74 21.43
N ASP A 480 -15.79 -30.55 20.19
CA ASP A 480 -16.68 -30.62 19.03
C ASP A 480 -17.09 -32.07 18.71
N GLN A 481 -16.25 -33.06 19.02
CA GLN A 481 -16.64 -34.48 19.04
C GLN A 481 -17.71 -34.79 20.09
N ILE A 482 -17.60 -34.22 21.30
CA ILE A 482 -18.61 -34.39 22.37
C ILE A 482 -19.94 -33.74 21.97
N VAL A 483 -19.92 -32.54 21.38
CA VAL A 483 -21.11 -31.86 20.86
C VAL A 483 -21.77 -32.69 19.75
N ALA A 484 -21.00 -33.15 18.76
CA ALA A 484 -21.52 -33.99 17.68
C ALA A 484 -22.11 -35.32 18.19
N ALA A 485 -21.49 -35.93 19.21
CA ALA A 485 -22.02 -37.14 19.85
C ALA A 485 -23.32 -36.88 20.63
N ALA A 486 -23.47 -35.70 21.26
CA ALA A 486 -24.69 -35.30 21.94
C ALA A 486 -25.85 -35.05 20.95
N THR A 487 -25.61 -34.28 19.88
CA THR A 487 -26.62 -34.06 18.83
C THR A 487 -27.04 -35.38 18.17
N ALA A 488 -26.08 -36.27 17.87
CA ALA A 488 -26.36 -37.59 17.31
C ALA A 488 -26.99 -38.58 18.32
N ALA A 489 -27.14 -38.22 19.60
CA ALA A 489 -27.94 -38.94 20.59
C ALA A 489 -29.36 -38.36 20.69
N GLU A 490 -29.49 -37.03 20.64
CA GLU A 490 -30.77 -36.31 20.58
C GLU A 490 -31.58 -36.71 19.32
N GLU A 491 -30.95 -36.72 18.15
CA GLU A 491 -31.53 -37.21 16.88
C GLU A 491 -31.98 -38.69 16.91
N ARG A 492 -31.49 -39.48 17.87
CA ARG A 492 -31.84 -40.91 18.03
C ARG A 492 -32.91 -41.15 19.08
N GLN A 493 -33.28 -40.15 19.86
CA GLN A 493 -34.32 -40.31 20.87
C GLN A 493 -35.68 -40.31 20.14
N PRO A 494 -36.35 -41.46 20.00
CA PRO A 494 -37.53 -41.56 19.15
C PRO A 494 -38.66 -40.70 19.73
N ASP A 495 -39.42 -40.05 18.85
CA ASP A 495 -40.57 -39.22 19.24
C ASP A 495 -41.44 -39.98 20.25
N HIS A 496 -41.44 -39.50 21.50
CA HIS A 496 -42.27 -40.07 22.55
C HIS A 496 -43.73 -39.88 22.16
N ALA A 497 -44.39 -40.99 21.81
CA ALA A 497 -45.74 -40.97 21.26
C ALA A 497 -46.68 -40.17 22.17
N PRO A 498 -47.47 -39.22 21.61
CA PRO A 498 -48.40 -38.45 22.40
C PRO A 498 -49.47 -39.37 23.02
N PHE A 499 -49.68 -39.20 24.33
CA PHE A 499 -50.70 -39.88 25.13
C PHE A 499 -52.09 -39.27 24.93
#